data_AF-A0A382EJL1-F1
#
_entry.id   AF-A0A382EJL1-F1
#
_cell.length_a   1.000
_cell.length_b   1.000
_cell.length_c   1.000
_cell.angle_alpha   90.00
_cell.angle_beta   90.00
_cell.angle_gamma   90.00
#
_symmetry.space_group_name_H-M   'P 1'
#
loop_
_entity.id
_entity.type
_entity.pdbx_description
1 polymer ?
#
loop_
_entity_poly.entity_id
_entity_poly.type
_entity_poly.pdbx_seq_one_letter_code
_entity_poly.pdbx_strand_id
1 'polypeptide(L)'
;VNGRSDPAPGDRLLLIVLVVLIVGTPTVFLRTVMLNFTIPQITFLWVAAVLVLALGLYRIAVGGELDRGPMSYLVAASSFAVGLVLTTIVSPQPWVAFTGLPARGAGAFTYLLCLVVLYAVYGLTRRRSSEPLVLAFVATHALIVFYALLQAYGVDPVTWSGDLTHIGVQVFSTMGQANFSSGYVGLTLPLLVW
;
A
#
# COMPACT_ATOMS: atom_id res chain seq x y z
N VAL A 1 32.46 0.09 6.07
CA VAL A 1 32.69 0.09 4.60
C VAL A 1 31.38 -0.32 3.94
N ASN A 2 30.49 0.64 3.66
CA ASN A 2 29.20 0.35 3.04
C ASN A 2 29.32 0.57 1.53
N GLY A 3 29.54 -0.51 0.79
CA GLY A 3 29.45 -0.50 -0.67
C GLY A 3 27.99 -0.33 -1.09
N ARG A 4 27.52 0.91 -1.20
CA ARG A 4 26.29 1.20 -1.96
C ARG A 4 26.65 1.00 -3.42
N SER A 5 25.99 0.06 -4.08
CA SER A 5 26.10 -0.16 -5.52
C SER A 5 25.68 1.10 -6.27
N ASP A 6 26.24 1.30 -7.47
CA ASP A 6 25.92 2.45 -8.29
C ASP A 6 24.41 2.54 -8.58
N PRO A 7 23.87 3.77 -8.72
CA PRO A 7 22.45 3.96 -9.02
C PRO A 7 22.03 3.21 -10.29
N ALA A 8 21.01 2.36 -10.19
CA ALA A 8 20.45 1.72 -11.36
C ALA A 8 19.58 2.70 -12.16
N PRO A 9 19.48 2.55 -13.50
CA PRO A 9 18.58 3.36 -14.31
C PRO A 9 17.15 3.25 -13.77
N GLY A 10 16.46 4.38 -13.60
CA GLY A 10 15.08 4.41 -13.12
C GLY A 10 14.88 4.35 -11.60
N ASP A 11 15.93 4.27 -10.77
CA ASP A 11 15.82 4.27 -9.30
C ASP A 11 15.06 5.49 -8.76
N ARG A 12 15.32 6.67 -9.32
CA ARG A 12 14.66 7.92 -8.91
C ARG A 12 13.17 7.89 -9.23
N LEU A 13 12.80 7.37 -10.40
CA LEU A 13 11.41 7.25 -10.80
C LEU A 13 10.67 6.23 -9.93
N LEU A 14 11.30 5.07 -9.66
CA LEU A 14 10.74 4.07 -8.76
C LEU A 14 10.53 4.64 -7.35
N LEU A 15 11.50 5.39 -6.82
CA LEU A 15 11.36 6.06 -5.53
C LEU A 15 10.16 7.01 -5.50
N ILE A 16 9.99 7.85 -6.53
CA ILE A 16 8.87 8.79 -6.65
C ILE A 16 7.55 8.01 -6.67
N VAL A 17 7.44 6.95 -7.49
CA VAL A 17 6.22 6.13 -7.57
C VAL A 17 5.91 5.47 -6.23
N LEU A 18 6.91 4.98 -5.50
CA LEU A 18 6.71 4.40 -4.17
C LEU A 18 6.26 5.45 -3.13
N VAL A 19 6.82 6.66 -3.16
CA VAL A 19 6.34 7.77 -2.31
C VAL A 19 4.89 8.11 -2.63
N VAL A 20 4.56 8.23 -3.92
CA VAL A 20 3.18 8.46 -4.39
C VAL A 20 2.25 7.33 -3.95
N LEU A 21 2.71 6.08 -3.98
CA LEU A 21 1.95 4.92 -3.51
C LEU A 21 1.68 5.01 -2.00
N ILE A 22 2.70 5.33 -1.19
CA ILE A 22 2.61 5.45 0.28
C ILE A 22 1.62 6.54 0.68
N VAL A 23 1.70 7.71 0.04
CA VAL A 23 0.85 8.87 0.38
C VAL A 23 -0.55 8.70 -0.22
N GLY A 24 -0.63 8.30 -1.49
CA GLY A 24 -1.90 8.26 -2.23
C GLY A 24 -2.84 7.15 -1.79
N THR A 25 -2.32 5.94 -1.50
CA THR A 25 -3.18 4.79 -1.14
C THR A 25 -4.10 5.09 0.06
N PRO A 26 -3.63 5.66 1.17
CA PRO A 26 -4.51 5.97 2.31
C PRO A 26 -5.29 7.29 2.17
N THR A 27 -4.94 8.17 1.22
CA THR A 27 -5.55 9.52 1.11
C THR A 27 -6.56 9.67 -0.02
N VAL A 28 -6.49 8.82 -1.05
CA VAL A 28 -7.39 8.88 -2.21
C VAL A 28 -8.79 8.39 -1.82
N PHE A 29 -9.80 9.21 -2.10
CA PHE A 29 -11.22 8.85 -2.02
C PHE A 29 -12.00 9.61 -3.09
N LEU A 30 -13.16 9.07 -3.47
CA LEU A 30 -14.07 9.71 -4.43
C LEU A 30 -15.47 9.68 -3.82
N ARG A 31 -16.08 10.85 -3.64
CA ARG A 31 -17.42 10.96 -3.02
C ARG A 31 -18.57 10.55 -3.93
N THR A 32 -18.29 10.34 -5.22
CA THR A 32 -19.31 10.06 -6.25
C THR A 32 -19.53 8.58 -6.50
N VAL A 33 -18.71 7.70 -5.90
CA VAL A 33 -18.77 6.24 -6.10
C VAL A 33 -19.38 5.56 -4.89
N MET A 34 -20.10 4.44 -5.07
CA MET A 34 -20.84 3.76 -3.99
C MET A 34 -19.97 3.38 -2.78
N LEU A 35 -18.71 3.00 -3.01
CA LEU A 35 -17.72 2.72 -1.98
C LEU A 35 -16.66 3.83 -2.01
N ASN A 36 -16.99 4.94 -1.32
CA ASN A 36 -16.23 6.21 -1.36
C ASN A 36 -14.72 6.06 -1.14
N PHE A 37 -14.31 5.05 -0.38
CA PHE A 37 -12.92 4.83 0.02
C PHE A 37 -12.34 3.56 -0.63
N THR A 38 -12.96 2.40 -0.41
CA THR A 38 -12.39 1.11 -0.81
C THR A 38 -12.04 1.03 -2.29
N ILE A 39 -12.95 1.42 -3.18
CA ILE A 39 -12.75 1.28 -4.62
C ILE A 39 -11.67 2.25 -5.14
N PRO A 40 -11.69 3.55 -4.79
CA PRO A 40 -10.60 4.46 -5.16
C PRO A 40 -9.23 4.02 -4.62
N GLN A 41 -9.15 3.63 -3.35
CA GLN A 41 -7.88 3.25 -2.72
C GLN A 41 -7.28 1.99 -3.32
N ILE A 42 -8.08 0.94 -3.53
CA ILE A 42 -7.57 -0.29 -4.12
C ILE A 42 -7.19 -0.11 -5.58
N THR A 43 -7.96 0.68 -6.33
CA THR A 43 -7.64 0.97 -7.74
C THR A 43 -6.34 1.75 -7.84
N PHE A 44 -6.15 2.74 -6.96
CA PHE A 44 -4.89 3.49 -6.87
C PHE A 44 -3.71 2.58 -6.52
N LEU A 45 -3.86 1.72 -5.51
CA LEU A 45 -2.86 0.73 -5.14
C LEU A 45 -2.51 -0.18 -6.33
N TRP A 46 -3.52 -0.71 -7.03
CA TRP A 46 -3.31 -1.61 -8.15
C TRP A 46 -2.56 -0.94 -9.30
N VAL A 47 -3.01 0.25 -9.72
CA VAL A 47 -2.37 1.00 -10.81
C VAL A 47 -0.92 1.35 -10.44
N ALA A 48 -0.68 1.85 -9.23
CA ALA A 48 0.66 2.21 -8.78
C ALA A 48 1.57 0.98 -8.64
N ALA A 49 1.07 -0.15 -8.12
CA ALA A 49 1.84 -1.39 -7.98
C ALA A 49 2.15 -2.04 -9.35
N VAL A 50 1.23 -1.98 -10.31
CA VAL A 50 1.50 -2.40 -11.69
C VAL A 50 2.55 -1.51 -12.34
N LEU A 51 2.53 -0.20 -12.08
CA LEU A 51 3.59 0.70 -12.54
C LEU A 51 4.94 0.36 -11.89
N VAL A 52 4.97 0.04 -10.59
CA VAL A 52 6.16 -0.47 -9.89
C VAL A 52 6.67 -1.75 -10.55
N LEU A 53 5.78 -2.69 -10.89
CA LEU A 53 6.13 -3.92 -11.62
C LEU A 53 6.77 -3.60 -12.97
N ALA A 54 6.12 -2.76 -13.77
CA ALA A 54 6.60 -2.37 -15.09
C ALA A 54 7.98 -1.70 -15.03
N LEU A 55 8.19 -0.81 -14.05
CA LEU A 55 9.50 -0.19 -13.81
C LEU A 55 10.55 -1.22 -13.36
N GLY A 56 10.17 -2.17 -12.50
CA GLY A 56 11.05 -3.27 -12.09
C GLY A 56 11.49 -4.13 -13.28
N LEU A 57 10.55 -4.50 -14.17
CA LEU A 57 10.84 -5.26 -15.39
C LEU A 57 11.72 -4.48 -16.36
N TYR A 58 11.44 -3.19 -16.57
CA TYR A 58 12.28 -2.29 -17.36
C TYR A 58 13.72 -2.25 -16.84
N ARG A 59 13.89 -2.16 -15.52
CA ARG A 59 15.21 -2.15 -14.88
C ARG A 59 15.97 -3.45 -15.10
N ILE A 60 15.30 -4.60 -15.00
CA ILE A 60 15.91 -5.90 -15.27
C ILE A 60 16.31 -6.00 -16.75
N ALA A 61 15.46 -5.53 -17.66
CA ALA A 61 15.71 -5.59 -19.10
C ALA A 61 16.88 -4.70 -19.54
N VAL A 62 17.01 -3.50 -18.98
CA VAL A 62 18.06 -2.53 -19.37
C VAL A 62 19.34 -2.70 -18.55
N GLY A 63 19.22 -2.92 -17.25
CA GLY A 63 20.36 -3.01 -16.33
C GLY A 63 20.92 -4.43 -16.19
N GLY A 64 20.18 -5.48 -16.57
CA GLY A 64 20.60 -6.88 -16.45
C GLY A 64 20.75 -7.40 -15.01
N GLU A 65 20.57 -6.54 -14.01
CA GLU A 65 20.75 -6.86 -12.60
C GLU A 65 19.41 -7.20 -11.94
N LEU A 66 19.25 -8.47 -11.56
CA LEU A 66 18.18 -8.88 -10.66
C LEU A 66 18.67 -8.77 -9.22
N ASP A 67 18.02 -7.92 -8.41
CA ASP A 67 18.29 -7.85 -6.98
C ASP A 67 17.83 -9.15 -6.31
N ARG A 68 18.72 -10.14 -6.21
CA ARG A 68 18.42 -11.33 -5.43
C ARG A 68 18.35 -10.93 -3.96
N GLY A 69 17.14 -11.01 -3.41
CA GLY A 69 16.90 -10.90 -1.98
C GLY A 69 17.55 -12.07 -1.24
N PRO A 70 17.61 -12.00 0.11
CA PRO A 70 18.04 -13.12 0.94
C PRO A 70 17.17 -14.33 0.64
N MET A 71 17.74 -15.53 0.71
CA MET A 71 17.01 -16.75 0.38
C MET A 71 15.73 -16.90 1.23
N SER A 72 15.79 -16.51 2.51
CA SER A 72 14.63 -16.52 3.41
C SER A 72 13.46 -15.66 2.90
N TYR A 73 13.76 -14.47 2.38
CA TYR A 73 12.76 -13.58 1.78
C TYR A 73 12.12 -14.25 0.56
N LEU A 74 12.93 -14.82 -0.34
CA LEU A 74 12.43 -15.46 -1.56
C LEU A 74 11.56 -16.68 -1.24
N VAL A 75 11.95 -17.49 -0.25
CA VAL A 75 11.18 -18.66 0.21
C VAL A 75 9.86 -18.23 0.84
N ALA A 76 9.87 -17.20 1.70
CA ALA A 76 8.64 -16.72 2.33
C ALA A 76 7.66 -16.12 1.31
N ALA A 77 8.16 -15.25 0.41
CA ALA A 77 7.36 -14.64 -0.64
C ALA A 77 6.80 -15.69 -1.62
N SER A 78 7.61 -16.68 -2.03
CA SER A 78 7.15 -17.73 -2.94
C SER A 78 6.16 -18.67 -2.28
N SER A 79 6.39 -19.06 -1.02
CA SER A 79 5.45 -19.90 -0.25
C SER A 79 4.12 -19.20 -0.06
N PHE A 80 4.13 -17.89 0.25
CA PHE A 80 2.92 -17.09 0.35
C PHE A 80 2.19 -16.99 -0.99
N ALA A 81 2.91 -16.72 -2.09
CA ALA A 81 2.33 -16.68 -3.43
C ALA A 81 1.70 -18.01 -3.85
N VAL A 82 2.37 -19.13 -3.60
CA VAL A 82 1.83 -20.48 -3.84
C VAL A 82 0.57 -20.70 -3.00
N GLY A 83 0.58 -20.29 -1.73
CA GLY A 83 -0.60 -20.32 -0.87
C GLY A 83 -1.77 -19.55 -1.46
N LEU A 84 -1.56 -18.33 -1.96
CA LEU A 84 -2.60 -17.52 -2.62
C LEU A 84 -3.17 -18.19 -3.88
N VAL A 85 -2.31 -18.82 -4.69
CA VAL A 85 -2.73 -19.54 -5.90
C VAL A 85 -3.56 -20.77 -5.51
N LEU A 86 -3.09 -21.56 -4.56
CA LEU A 86 -3.79 -22.75 -4.08
C LEU A 86 -5.15 -22.40 -3.47
N THR A 87 -5.22 -21.38 -2.61
CA THR A 87 -6.50 -20.94 -2.03
C THR A 87 -7.45 -20.43 -3.09
N THR A 88 -6.95 -19.74 -4.13
CA THR A 88 -7.78 -19.27 -5.24
C THR A 88 -8.35 -20.43 -6.05
N ILE A 89 -7.54 -21.45 -6.38
CA ILE A 89 -7.96 -22.61 -7.19
C ILE A 89 -8.94 -23.52 -6.43
N VAL A 90 -8.68 -23.75 -5.14
CA VAL A 90 -9.48 -24.66 -4.30
C VAL A 90 -10.76 -23.99 -3.77
N SER A 91 -10.82 -22.66 -3.77
CA SER A 91 -11.97 -21.91 -3.25
C SER A 91 -13.28 -22.26 -3.99
N PRO A 92 -14.40 -22.45 -3.26
CA PRO A 92 -15.73 -22.55 -3.87
C PRO A 92 -16.14 -21.29 -4.67
N GLN A 93 -15.47 -20.15 -4.39
CA GLN A 93 -15.68 -18.87 -5.08
C GLN A 93 -14.33 -18.31 -5.55
N PRO A 94 -13.73 -18.87 -6.61
CA PRO A 94 -12.39 -18.49 -7.07
C PRO A 94 -12.26 -17.01 -7.39
N TRP A 95 -13.30 -16.40 -7.98
CA TRP A 95 -13.31 -14.98 -8.29
C TRP A 95 -13.17 -14.11 -7.04
N VAL A 96 -13.92 -14.43 -5.97
CA VAL A 96 -13.83 -13.71 -4.70
C VAL A 96 -12.50 -13.95 -4.00
N ALA A 97 -11.93 -15.15 -4.09
CA ALA A 97 -10.59 -15.42 -3.56
C ALA A 97 -9.51 -14.63 -4.33
N PHE A 98 -9.68 -14.45 -5.64
CA PHE A 98 -8.74 -13.72 -6.48
C PHE A 98 -8.82 -12.20 -6.29
N THR A 99 -10.00 -11.60 -6.34
CA THR A 99 -10.19 -10.14 -6.26
C THR A 99 -10.39 -9.63 -4.84
N GLY A 100 -10.87 -10.49 -3.94
CA GLY A 100 -11.35 -10.12 -2.62
C GLY A 100 -12.82 -9.68 -2.64
N LEU A 101 -13.41 -9.56 -1.45
CA LEU A 101 -14.76 -9.03 -1.27
C LEU A 101 -14.82 -7.54 -1.64
N PRO A 102 -15.89 -7.03 -2.28
CA PRO A 102 -15.96 -5.64 -2.75
C PRO A 102 -15.64 -4.58 -1.69
N ALA A 103 -16.04 -4.80 -0.43
CA ALA A 103 -15.81 -3.87 0.67
C ALA A 103 -14.40 -3.95 1.30
N ARG A 104 -13.53 -4.85 0.82
CA ARG A 104 -12.17 -5.05 1.36
C ARG A 104 -11.09 -5.12 0.30
N GLY A 105 -11.39 -5.74 -0.84
CA GLY A 105 -10.46 -5.93 -1.95
C GLY A 105 -9.20 -6.73 -1.60
N ALA A 106 -9.25 -7.49 -0.51
CA ALA A 106 -8.13 -8.29 0.01
C ALA A 106 -8.09 -9.68 -0.66
N GLY A 107 -7.97 -9.72 -1.98
CA GLY A 107 -7.81 -10.95 -2.75
C GLY A 107 -6.36 -11.27 -3.10
N ALA A 108 -6.14 -12.46 -3.67
CA ALA A 108 -4.82 -12.91 -4.14
C ALA A 108 -4.13 -11.89 -5.04
N PHE A 109 -4.87 -11.23 -5.94
CA PHE A 109 -4.31 -10.22 -6.84
C PHE A 109 -3.64 -9.05 -6.07
N THR A 110 -4.34 -8.50 -5.08
CA THR A 110 -3.81 -7.43 -4.22
C THR A 110 -2.57 -7.88 -3.47
N TYR A 111 -2.59 -9.07 -2.88
CA TYR A 111 -1.45 -9.59 -2.13
C TYR A 111 -0.23 -9.87 -3.02
N LEU A 112 -0.42 -10.35 -4.24
CA LEU A 112 0.66 -10.53 -5.22
C LEU A 112 1.29 -9.18 -5.61
N LEU A 113 0.47 -8.15 -5.81
CA LEU A 113 0.97 -6.79 -6.04
C LEU A 113 1.73 -6.24 -4.82
N CYS A 114 1.28 -6.52 -3.60
CA CYS A 114 2.02 -6.17 -2.39
C CYS A 114 3.39 -6.86 -2.32
N LEU A 115 3.51 -8.13 -2.77
CA LEU A 115 4.83 -8.80 -2.88
C LEU A 115 5.74 -8.12 -3.90
N VAL A 116 5.19 -7.63 -5.01
CA VAL A 116 5.96 -6.85 -6.00
C VAL A 116 6.47 -5.54 -5.38
N VAL A 117 5.60 -4.81 -4.69
CA VAL A 117 5.98 -3.56 -4.01
C VAL A 117 7.05 -3.83 -2.95
N LEU A 118 6.88 -4.90 -2.15
CA LEU A 118 7.85 -5.30 -1.14
C LEU A 118 9.22 -5.62 -1.75
N TYR A 119 9.24 -6.37 -2.86
CA TYR A 119 10.48 -6.68 -3.58
C TYR A 119 11.16 -5.42 -4.12
N ALA A 120 10.37 -4.49 -4.69
CA ALA A 120 10.88 -3.23 -5.21
C ALA A 120 11.47 -2.32 -4.12
N VAL A 121 10.80 -2.21 -2.97
CA VAL A 121 11.29 -1.45 -1.80
C VAL A 121 12.59 -2.08 -1.28
N TYR A 122 12.63 -3.40 -1.15
CA TYR A 122 13.84 -4.10 -0.69
C TYR A 122 15.03 -3.84 -1.62
N GLY A 123 14.86 -4.02 -2.94
CA GLY A 123 15.92 -3.73 -3.91
C GLY A 123 16.36 -2.27 -3.88
N LEU A 124 15.42 -1.32 -3.82
CA LEU A 124 15.73 0.11 -3.81
C LEU A 124 16.50 0.53 -2.55
N THR A 125 16.08 0.08 -1.36
CA THR A 125 16.68 0.44 -0.07
C THR A 125 18.07 -0.14 0.17
N ARG A 126 18.48 -1.14 -0.61
CA ARG A 126 19.88 -1.60 -0.63
C ARG A 126 20.81 -0.62 -1.36
N ARG A 127 20.28 0.12 -2.34
CA ARG A 127 21.06 1.03 -3.20
C ARG A 127 20.91 2.50 -2.78
N ARG A 128 19.76 2.86 -2.21
CA ARG A 128 19.37 4.22 -1.83
C ARG A 128 18.97 4.30 -0.35
N SER A 129 18.98 5.51 0.21
CA SER A 129 18.45 5.75 1.55
C SER A 129 16.96 5.40 1.59
N SER A 130 16.52 4.75 2.68
CA SER A 130 15.10 4.52 2.98
C SER A 130 14.40 5.77 3.52
N GLU A 131 15.17 6.79 3.91
CA GLU A 131 14.67 8.03 4.53
C GLU A 131 13.51 8.70 3.78
N PRO A 132 13.50 8.85 2.44
CA PRO A 132 12.36 9.47 1.77
C PRO A 132 11.07 8.65 1.87
N LEU A 133 11.17 7.31 1.94
CA LEU A 133 10.01 6.42 2.14
C LEU A 133 9.49 6.53 3.57
N VAL A 134 10.40 6.59 4.56
CA VAL A 134 10.04 6.79 5.97
C VAL A 134 9.36 8.15 6.15
N LEU A 135 9.94 9.22 5.60
CA LEU A 135 9.35 10.56 5.65
C LEU A 135 7.98 10.59 4.97
N ALA A 136 7.77 9.83 3.88
CA ALA A 136 6.46 9.69 3.27
C ALA A 136 5.44 9.06 4.22
N PHE A 137 5.82 8.01 4.97
CA PHE A 137 4.96 7.43 6.01
C PHE A 137 4.70 8.40 7.16
N VAL A 138 5.72 9.12 7.64
CA VAL A 138 5.58 10.13 8.71
C VAL A 138 4.63 11.25 8.30
N ALA A 139 4.82 11.82 7.10
CA ALA A 139 3.96 12.87 6.56
C ALA A 139 2.52 12.37 6.40
N THR A 140 2.34 11.15 5.87
CA THR A 140 1.01 10.57 5.68
C THR A 140 0.35 10.25 7.02
N HIS A 141 1.08 9.74 8.01
CA HIS A 141 0.60 9.55 9.38
C HIS A 141 0.06 10.86 9.95
N ALA A 142 0.82 11.95 9.83
CA ALA A 142 0.37 13.25 10.31
C ALA A 142 -0.94 13.70 9.64
N LEU A 143 -1.08 13.50 8.32
CA LEU A 143 -2.33 13.81 7.60
C LEU A 143 -3.51 12.96 8.10
N ILE A 144 -3.31 11.65 8.24
CA ILE A 144 -4.34 10.71 8.67
C ILE A 144 -4.80 11.01 10.10
N VAL A 145 -3.85 11.24 11.02
CA VAL A 145 -4.16 11.58 12.42
C VAL A 145 -4.82 12.94 12.52
N PHE A 146 -4.34 13.95 11.78
CA PHE A 146 -4.95 15.27 11.77
C PHE A 146 -6.43 15.20 11.34
N TYR A 147 -6.73 14.52 10.24
CA TYR A 147 -8.11 14.37 9.77
C TYR A 147 -8.96 13.51 10.72
N ALA A 148 -8.38 12.48 11.35
CA ALA A 148 -9.04 11.70 12.39
C ALA A 148 -9.43 12.57 13.60
N LEU A 149 -8.55 13.48 14.03
CA LEU A 149 -8.84 14.41 15.13
C LEU A 149 -9.97 15.36 14.75
N LEU A 150 -9.98 15.91 13.53
CA LEU A 150 -11.09 16.74 13.07
C LEU A 150 -12.44 16.01 13.16
N GLN A 151 -12.48 14.74 12.74
CA GLN A 151 -13.67 13.89 12.89
C GLN A 151 -14.03 13.65 14.36
N ALA A 152 -13.03 13.36 15.21
CA ALA A 152 -13.24 13.10 16.64
C ALA A 152 -13.83 14.31 17.39
N TYR A 153 -13.45 15.53 17.01
CA TYR A 153 -13.98 16.77 17.57
C TYR A 153 -15.28 17.24 16.92
N GLY A 154 -15.84 16.49 15.96
CA GLY A 154 -17.08 16.85 15.29
C GLY A 154 -16.95 18.01 14.29
N VAL A 155 -15.74 18.31 13.84
CA VAL A 155 -15.42 19.39 12.88
C VAL A 155 -15.01 18.84 11.51
N ASP A 156 -15.56 17.68 11.10
CA ASP A 156 -15.30 17.10 9.79
C ASP A 156 -15.78 18.06 8.68
N PRO A 157 -14.89 18.62 7.84
CA PRO A 157 -15.28 19.51 6.75
C PRO A 157 -16.04 18.79 5.63
N VAL A 158 -16.01 17.45 5.59
CA VAL A 158 -16.64 16.66 4.51
C VAL A 158 -17.96 16.08 4.98
N THR A 159 -19.03 16.39 4.26
CA THR A 159 -20.33 15.73 4.43
C THR A 159 -20.35 14.42 3.66
N TRP A 160 -20.33 13.29 4.36
CA TRP A 160 -20.37 11.96 3.75
C TRP A 160 -21.81 11.53 3.41
N SER A 161 -22.01 10.89 2.26
CA SER A 161 -23.30 10.36 1.83
C SER A 161 -23.54 8.95 2.39
N GLY A 162 -24.70 8.71 3.02
CA GLY A 162 -25.11 7.41 3.56
C GLY A 162 -25.23 7.40 5.09
N ASP A 163 -25.70 6.28 5.65
CA ASP A 163 -25.97 6.03 7.08
C ASP A 163 -24.71 6.02 7.99
N LEU A 164 -23.62 6.64 7.54
CA LEU A 164 -22.40 6.91 8.32
C LEU A 164 -22.70 7.83 9.52
N THR A 165 -23.86 8.49 9.52
CA THR A 165 -24.42 9.26 10.63
C THR A 165 -25.10 8.42 11.73
N HIS A 166 -25.31 7.10 11.54
CA HIS A 166 -26.20 6.31 12.42
C HIS A 166 -25.53 5.18 13.21
N ILE A 167 -24.21 5.03 13.13
CA ILE A 167 -23.44 4.12 13.99
C ILE A 167 -22.37 4.94 14.72
N GLY A 168 -22.73 5.42 15.91
CA GLY A 168 -21.96 6.25 16.85
C GLY A 168 -20.52 6.62 16.48
N VAL A 169 -20.27 7.92 16.25
CA VAL A 169 -18.96 8.60 16.22
C VAL A 169 -17.79 7.71 15.79
N GLN A 170 -17.86 7.10 14.60
CA GLN A 170 -16.72 6.37 14.06
C GLN A 170 -15.72 7.35 13.46
N VAL A 171 -14.54 7.43 14.07
CA VAL A 171 -13.39 8.16 13.54
C VAL A 171 -12.65 7.24 12.56
N PHE A 172 -12.83 7.47 11.27
CA PHE A 172 -12.29 6.62 10.21
C PHE A 172 -11.23 7.32 9.33
N SER A 173 -10.98 8.61 9.56
CA SER A 173 -10.10 9.46 8.76
C SER A 173 -10.40 9.31 7.25
N THR A 174 -9.39 9.26 6.39
CA THR A 174 -9.56 8.99 4.96
C THR A 174 -9.60 7.49 4.66
N MET A 175 -9.60 6.61 5.67
CA MET A 175 -9.54 5.14 5.49
C MET A 175 -10.93 4.49 5.33
N GLY A 176 -12.01 5.24 5.53
CA GLY A 176 -13.39 4.78 5.36
C GLY A 176 -13.89 3.74 6.37
N GLN A 177 -13.02 3.22 7.23
CA GLN A 177 -13.36 2.35 8.35
C GLN A 177 -12.45 2.61 9.55
N ALA A 178 -13.02 2.61 10.76
CA ALA A 178 -12.29 2.90 11.99
C ALA A 178 -11.16 1.88 12.28
N ASN A 179 -11.38 0.60 11.95
CA ASN A 179 -10.37 -0.45 12.13
C ASN A 179 -9.16 -0.30 11.17
N PHE A 180 -9.37 0.21 9.95
CA PHE A 180 -8.28 0.51 9.02
C PHE A 180 -7.54 1.77 9.43
N SER A 181 -8.25 2.79 9.91
CA SER A 181 -7.64 4.01 10.47
C SER A 181 -6.74 3.69 11.66
N SER A 182 -7.27 2.98 12.67
CA SER A 182 -6.49 2.60 13.86
C SER A 182 -5.33 1.67 13.52
N GLY A 183 -5.52 0.72 12.60
CA GLY A 183 -4.46 -0.15 12.10
C GLY A 183 -3.34 0.64 11.41
N TYR A 184 -3.67 1.60 10.54
CA TYR A 184 -2.68 2.44 9.87
C TYR A 184 -1.87 3.27 10.87
N VAL A 185 -2.55 3.94 11.81
CA VAL A 185 -1.89 4.72 12.88
C VAL A 185 -0.98 3.82 13.71
N GLY A 186 -1.46 2.65 14.14
CA GLY A 186 -0.67 1.70 14.93
C GLY A 186 0.58 1.19 14.20
N LEU A 187 0.48 0.91 12.89
CA LEU A 187 1.61 0.47 12.08
C LEU A 187 2.66 1.56 11.84
N THR A 188 2.23 2.83 11.77
CA THR A 188 3.12 3.96 11.42
C THR A 188 3.64 4.72 12.64
N LEU A 189 3.02 4.57 13.81
CA LEU A 189 3.44 5.23 15.05
C LEU A 189 4.90 4.93 15.46
N PRO A 190 5.42 3.69 15.36
CA PRO A 190 6.83 3.42 15.67
C PRO A 190 7.82 4.22 14.80
N LEU A 191 7.43 4.61 13.58
CA LEU A 191 8.28 5.39 12.68
C LEU A 191 8.47 6.85 13.13
N LEU A 192 7.64 7.35 14.05
CA LEU A 192 7.73 8.72 14.57
C LEU A 192 8.73 8.86 15.71
N VAL A 193 8.99 7.76 16.42
CA VAL A 193 9.79 7.73 17.66
C VAL A 193 11.16 7.10 17.46
N TRP A 194 11.47 6.69 16.22
CA TRP A 194 12.72 6.02 15.86
C TRP A 194 13.84 7.00 15.52
#